data_AF-A0A0A6RHC6-F1
#
_entry.id   AF-A0A0A6RHC6-F1
#
_cell.length_a   1.000
_cell.length_b   1.000
_cell.length_c   1.000
_cell.angle_alpha   90.00
_cell.angle_beta   90.00
_cell.angle_gamma   90.00
#
_symmetry.space_group_name_H-M   'P 1'
#
loop_
_entity.id
_entity.type
_entity.pdbx_description
1 polymer ?
#
loop_
_entity_poly.entity_id
_entity_poly.type
_entity_poly.pdbx_seq_one_letter_code
_entity_poly.pdbx_strand_id
1 'polypeptide(L)'
;MDTITYDNIQELVRQVPTTKLRLAYNLLYELVTKETERPSSQLEFMRMKLEERHQILTQQAEQMVAHYKRTAVERQEWQAGDFIDEQC
;
A
#
# COMPACT_ATOMS: atom_id res chain seq x y z
N MET A 1 0.37 6.55 13.70
CA MET A 1 1.08 5.29 13.40
C MET A 1 1.78 4.91 14.67
N ASP A 2 1.31 3.84 15.33
CA ASP A 2 1.89 3.42 16.59
C ASP A 2 3.24 2.76 16.33
N THR A 3 4.30 3.40 16.79
CA THR A 3 5.66 2.90 16.65
C THR A 3 5.80 1.68 17.57
N ILE A 4 5.89 0.50 16.98
CA ILE A 4 6.16 -0.73 17.74
C ILE A 4 7.57 -0.61 18.32
N THR A 5 7.68 -0.47 19.64
CA THR A 5 8.94 -0.38 20.37
C THR A 5 9.47 -1.77 20.73
N TYR A 6 10.76 -1.84 21.07
CA TYR A 6 11.41 -3.06 21.52
C TYR A 6 10.69 -3.69 22.72
N ASP A 7 10.24 -2.88 23.67
CA ASP A 7 9.53 -3.33 24.86
C ASP A 7 8.21 -4.02 24.53
N ASN A 8 7.48 -3.52 23.53
CA ASN A 8 6.22 -4.13 23.08
C ASN A 8 6.45 -5.53 22.49
N ILE A 9 7.55 -5.71 21.76
CA ILE A 9 7.93 -7.02 21.20
C ILE A 9 8.36 -7.97 22.31
N GLN A 10 9.14 -7.48 23.28
CA GLN A 10 9.64 -8.30 24.38
C GLN A 10 8.50 -8.81 25.27
N GLU A 11 7.51 -7.97 25.54
CA GLU A 11 6.32 -8.36 26.29
C GLU A 11 5.50 -9.41 25.53
N LEU A 12 5.36 -9.25 24.21
CA LEU A 12 4.67 -10.23 23.37
C LEU A 12 5.36 -11.61 23.40
N VAL A 13 6.70 -11.63 23.31
CA VAL A 13 7.49 -12.87 23.36
C VAL A 13 7.37 -13.56 24.72
N ARG A 14 7.28 -12.81 25.82
CA ARG A 14 7.05 -13.37 27.17
C ARG A 14 5.71 -14.07 27.30
N GLN A 15 4.69 -13.65 26.55
CA GLN A 15 3.37 -14.28 26.55
C GLN A 15 3.32 -15.58 25.74
N VAL A 16 4.34 -15.88 24.92
CA VAL A 16 4.40 -17.10 24.11
C VAL A 16 4.84 -18.28 24.97
N PRO A 17 4.06 -19.38 25.04
CA PRO A 17 4.49 -20.60 25.72
C PRO A 17 5.80 -21.14 25.15
N THR A 18 6.71 -21.59 26.00
CA THR A 18 8.06 -22.01 25.59
C THR A 18 8.06 -23.11 24.54
N THR A 19 7.06 -23.99 24.59
CA THR A 19 6.85 -25.07 23.61
C THR A 19 6.52 -24.57 22.20
N LYS A 20 6.03 -23.34 22.07
CA LYS A 20 5.61 -22.71 20.81
C LYS A 20 6.61 -21.64 20.31
N LEU A 21 7.64 -21.31 21.08
CA LEU A 21 8.65 -20.30 20.71
C LEU A 21 9.29 -20.57 19.35
N ARG A 22 9.68 -21.82 19.08
CA ARG A 22 10.27 -22.21 17.79
C ARG A 22 9.30 -21.98 16.62
N LEU A 23 8.03 -22.26 16.83
CA LEU A 23 6.99 -22.10 15.79
C LEU A 23 6.69 -20.62 15.55
N ALA A 24 6.61 -19.82 16.61
CA ALA A 24 6.47 -18.37 16.51
C ALA A 24 7.67 -17.72 15.79
N TYR A 25 8.89 -18.13 16.14
CA TYR A 25 10.11 -17.65 15.47
C TYR A 25 10.11 -17.98 13.97
N ASN A 26 9.81 -19.22 13.60
CA ASN A 26 9.77 -19.63 12.20
C ASN A 26 8.72 -18.85 11.40
N LEU A 27 7.54 -18.61 11.98
CA LEU A 27 6.49 -17.80 11.35
C LEU A 27 6.95 -16.36 11.11
N LEU A 28 7.53 -15.72 12.13
CA LEU A 28 8.04 -14.35 12.02
C LEU A 28 9.17 -14.26 10.99
N TYR A 29 10.07 -15.23 10.99
CA TYR A 29 11.17 -15.32 10.03
C TYR A 29 10.63 -15.47 8.59
N GLU A 30 9.64 -16.32 8.37
CA GLU A 30 8.98 -16.47 7.07
C GLU A 30 8.29 -15.19 6.60
N LEU A 31 7.63 -14.45 7.50
CA LEU A 31 6.96 -13.20 7.13
C LEU A 31 7.98 -12.14 6.67
N VAL A 32 9.09 -11.99 7.39
CA VAL A 32 10.15 -11.05 7.04
C VAL A 32 10.87 -11.46 5.74
N THR A 33 11.16 -12.76 5.57
CA THR A 33 11.86 -13.25 4.37
C THR A 33 10.98 -13.21 3.12
N LYS A 34 9.68 -13.56 3.22
CA LYS A 34 8.73 -13.47 2.08
C LYS A 34 8.47 -12.03 1.62
N GLU A 35 8.51 -11.04 2.52
CA GLU A 35 8.43 -9.63 2.13
C GLU A 35 9.71 -9.14 1.45
N THR A 36 10.87 -9.69 1.82
CA THR A 36 12.18 -9.29 1.26
C THR A 36 12.45 -9.92 -0.12
N GLU A 37 11.88 -11.09 -0.40
CA GLU A 37 12.09 -11.83 -1.65
C GLU A 37 11.13 -11.44 -2.79
N ARG A 38 10.06 -10.69 -2.50
CA ARG A 38 9.25 -10.11 -3.58
C ARG A 38 9.99 -8.91 -4.16
N PRO A 39 10.38 -8.93 -5.44
CA PRO A 39 10.90 -7.72 -6.05
C PRO A 39 9.81 -6.65 -5.92
N SER A 40 10.18 -5.42 -5.57
CA SER A 40 9.20 -4.34 -5.54
C SER A 40 8.49 -4.31 -6.89
N SER A 41 7.19 -4.04 -6.90
CA SER A 41 6.41 -3.96 -8.14
C SER A 41 7.04 -3.03 -9.19
N GLN A 42 7.79 -2.03 -8.72
CA GLN A 42 8.62 -1.14 -9.56
C GLN A 42 9.84 -1.85 -10.18
N LEU A 43 10.57 -2.68 -9.43
CA LEU A 43 11.68 -3.47 -9.96
C LEU A 43 11.18 -4.53 -10.97
N GLU A 44 10.04 -5.16 -10.71
CA GLU A 44 9.40 -6.06 -11.66
C GLU A 44 9.01 -5.31 -12.93
N PHE A 45 8.36 -4.16 -12.80
CA PHE A 45 7.99 -3.30 -13.92
C PHE A 45 9.22 -2.88 -14.75
N MET A 46 10.32 -2.47 -14.12
CA MET A 46 11.55 -2.07 -14.81
C MET A 46 12.22 -3.23 -15.57
N ARG A 47 12.02 -4.48 -15.12
CA ARG A 47 12.54 -5.68 -15.79
C ARG A 47 11.69 -6.12 -16.99
N MET A 48 10.47 -5.61 -17.15
CA MET A 48 9.60 -5.92 -18.28
C MET A 48 10.13 -5.34 -19.59
N LYS A 49 9.76 -5.96 -20.72
CA LYS A 49 10.11 -5.43 -22.03
C LYS A 49 9.45 -4.07 -22.23
N LEU A 50 10.07 -3.23 -23.06
CA LEU A 50 9.58 -1.87 -23.32
C LEU A 50 8.11 -1.86 -23.78
N GLU A 51 7.73 -2.81 -24.64
CA GLU A 51 6.37 -2.93 -25.17
C GLU A 51 5.33 -3.26 -24.09
N GLU A 52 5.67 -4.17 -23.18
CA GLU A 52 4.79 -4.56 -22.07
C GLU A 52 4.60 -3.39 -21.10
N ARG A 53 5.67 -2.63 -20.82
CA ARG A 53 5.58 -1.40 -20.03
C ARG A 53 4.70 -0.36 -20.72
N HIS A 54 4.84 -0.20 -22.03
CA HIS A 54 4.06 0.77 -22.79
C HIS A 54 2.57 0.43 -22.75
N GLN A 55 2.20 -0.84 -22.93
CA GLN A 55 0.80 -1.28 -22.83
C GLN A 55 0.19 -0.98 -21.46
N ILE A 56 0.92 -1.28 -20.37
CA ILE A 56 0.46 -0.99 -19.01
C ILE A 56 0.26 0.51 -18.79
N LEU A 57 1.24 1.33 -19.21
CA LEU A 57 1.16 2.78 -19.06
C LEU A 57 0.01 3.38 -19.87
N THR A 58 -0.23 2.88 -21.08
CA THR A 58 -1.34 3.31 -21.93
C THR A 58 -2.69 2.98 -21.28
N GLN A 59 -2.86 1.77 -20.77
CA GLN A 59 -4.10 1.40 -20.05
C GLN A 59 -4.32 2.25 -18.81
N GLN A 60 -3.27 2.51 -18.03
CA GLN A 60 -3.35 3.37 -16.85
C GLN A 60 -3.71 4.82 -17.24
N ALA A 61 -3.13 5.35 -18.32
CA ALA A 61 -3.44 6.67 -18.83
C ALA A 61 -4.91 6.78 -19.26
N GLU A 62 -5.44 5.78 -19.97
CA GLU A 62 -6.85 5.73 -20.36
C GLU A 62 -7.79 5.68 -19.16
N GLN A 63 -7.46 4.87 -18.15
CA GLN A 63 -8.22 4.80 -16.90
C GLN A 63 -8.21 6.12 -16.16
N MET A 64 -7.06 6.80 -16.07
CA MET A 64 -6.95 8.12 -15.47
C MET A 64 -7.78 9.16 -16.22
N VAL A 65 -7.74 9.18 -17.55
CA VAL A 65 -8.56 10.08 -18.37
C VAL A 65 -10.04 9.81 -18.14
N ALA A 66 -10.46 8.55 -18.11
CA ALA A 66 -11.84 8.17 -17.85
C ALA A 66 -12.30 8.59 -16.44
N HIS A 67 -11.45 8.39 -15.44
CA HIS A 67 -11.69 8.83 -14.06
C HIS A 67 -11.86 10.35 -14.00
N TYR A 68 -10.95 11.11 -14.61
CA TYR A 68 -11.04 12.57 -14.66
C TYR A 68 -12.30 13.06 -15.37
N LYS A 69 -12.69 12.43 -16.48
CA LYS A 69 -13.96 12.77 -17.15
C LYS A 69 -15.17 12.52 -16.23
N ARG A 70 -15.16 11.42 -15.47
CA ARG A 70 -16.24 11.08 -14.53
C ARG A 70 -16.32 12.06 -13.36
N THR A 71 -15.19 12.47 -12.80
CA THR A 71 -15.12 13.39 -11.66
C THR A 71 -15.01 14.86 -12.08
N ALA A 72 -15.42 15.20 -13.30
CA ALA A 72 -15.32 16.57 -13.81
C ALA A 72 -16.21 17.55 -13.01
N VAL A 73 -17.43 17.13 -12.68
CA VAL A 73 -18.40 17.94 -11.92
C VAL A 73 -17.94 18.13 -10.48
N GLU A 74 -17.60 17.03 -9.80
CA GLU A 74 -17.05 17.09 -8.44
C GLU A 74 -15.79 17.97 -8.39
N ARG A 75 -14.84 17.81 -9.32
CA ARG A 75 -13.67 18.70 -9.36
C ARG A 75 -14.03 20.16 -9.59
N GLN A 76 -15.06 20.45 -10.38
CA GLN A 76 -15.53 21.81 -10.57
C GLN A 76 -16.12 22.38 -9.27
N GLU A 77 -16.86 21.58 -8.50
CA GLU A 77 -17.38 21.96 -7.18
C GLU A 77 -16.23 22.21 -6.18
N TRP A 78 -15.23 21.33 -6.12
CA TRP A 78 -14.04 21.50 -5.30
C TRP A 78 -13.19 22.72 -5.71
N GLN A 79 -13.14 23.06 -7.01
CA GLN A 79 -12.41 24.23 -7.54
C GLN A 79 -13.18 25.54 -7.40
N ALA A 80 -14.51 25.50 -7.36
CA ALA A 80 -15.35 26.68 -7.22
C ALA A 80 -15.21 27.35 -5.84
N GLY A 81 -14.75 26.61 -4.82
CA GLY A 81 -14.49 27.14 -3.49
C GLY A 81 -15.74 27.57 -2.72
N ASP A 82 -16.92 27.28 -3.25
CA ASP A 82 -18.22 27.67 -2.70
C ASP A 82 -18.71 26.62 -1.70
N PHE A 83 -17.88 26.28 -0.71
CA PHE A 83 -18.36 25.61 0.49
C PHE A 83 -19.00 26.67 1.39
N ILE A 84 -20.15 27.20 0.98
CA ILE A 84 -20.97 28.03 1.86
C ILE A 84 -21.56 27.08 2.91
N ASP A 85 -21.03 27.14 4.14
CA ASP A 85 -21.70 26.55 5.30
C ASP A 85 -23.03 27.31 5.51
N GLU A 86 -24.10 26.84 4.88
CA GLU A 86 -25.46 27.25 5.22
C GLU A 86 -25.86 26.62 6.56
N GLN A 87 -25.30 27.15 7.65
CA GLN A 87 -25.92 27.11 8.98
C GLN A 87 -25.82 28.50 9.61
N CYS A 88 -26.90 29.29 9.45
CA CYS A 88 -27.25 30.42 10.29
C CYS A 88 -28.55 30.08 11.03
#